data_AF-A0A1B9API4-F1
#
_entry.id   AF-A0A1B9API4-F1
#
_cell.length_a   1.000
_cell.length_b   1.000
_cell.length_c   1.000
_cell.angle_alpha   90.00
_cell.angle_beta   90.00
_cell.angle_gamma   90.00
#
_symmetry.space_group_name_H-M   'P 1'
#
loop_
_entity.id
_entity.type
_entity.pdbx_description
1 polymer ?
#
loop_
_entity_poly.entity_id
_entity_poly.type
_entity_poly.pdbx_seq_one_letter_code
_entity_poly.pdbx_strand_id
1 'polypeptide(L)'
;MNIIPKEELEKLYTALNPKLDLTAIISVDDEEISRLLNYTLFLEQCVEEIVNSSSFTHETILYSQYYWFVYFKNNYFLKYGYDAGMDDQVILLIENLTYELGDQVDWELIEKIHNELKIN
;
A
#
# COMPACT_ATOMS: atom_id res chain seq x y z
N MET A 1 -1.50 14.84 -2.95
CA MET A 1 -1.39 13.88 -1.83
C MET A 1 0.00 13.29 -1.91
N ASN A 2 0.72 13.13 -0.80
CA ASN A 2 2.09 12.58 -0.83
C ASN A 2 2.05 11.05 -1.03
N ILE A 3 1.45 10.61 -2.14
CA ILE A 3 1.10 9.22 -2.45
C ILE A 3 1.38 9.00 -3.94
N ILE A 4 2.00 7.86 -4.26
CA ILE A 4 2.25 7.43 -5.64
C ILE A 4 0.90 7.06 -6.28
N PRO A 5 0.45 7.78 -7.33
CA PRO A 5 -0.81 7.49 -8.00
C PRO A 5 -0.69 6.20 -8.83
N LYS A 6 -1.84 5.60 -9.17
CA LYS A 6 -1.92 4.31 -9.87
C LYS A 6 -1.08 4.29 -11.14
N GLU A 7 -1.16 5.35 -11.94
CA GLU A 7 -0.50 5.45 -13.23
C GLU A 7 1.03 5.44 -13.10
N GLU A 8 1.57 6.09 -12.06
CA GLU A 8 3.01 6.09 -11.79
C GLU A 8 3.45 4.75 -11.19
N LEU A 9 2.62 4.15 -10.34
CA LEU A 9 2.89 2.84 -9.77
C LEU A 9 2.95 1.75 -10.85
N GLU A 10 2.02 1.76 -11.80
CA GLU A 10 2.01 0.85 -12.95
C GLU A 10 3.23 1.01 -13.85
N LYS A 11 3.67 2.26 -14.08
CA LYS A 11 4.91 2.53 -14.83
C LYS A 11 6.12 1.96 -14.12
N LEU A 12 6.24 2.19 -12.81
CA LEU A 12 7.34 1.68 -11.99
C LEU A 12 7.34 0.15 -11.95
N TYR A 13 6.17 -0.45 -11.70
CA TYR A 13 6.00 -1.89 -11.66
C TYR A 13 6.42 -2.55 -12.98
N THR A 14 5.98 -1.99 -14.11
CA THR A 14 6.34 -2.48 -15.44
C THR A 14 7.84 -2.29 -15.74
N ALA A 15 8.40 -1.14 -15.37
CA ALA A 15 9.80 -0.82 -15.64
C ALA A 15 10.78 -1.65 -14.81
N LEU A 16 10.47 -1.87 -13.54
CA LEU A 16 11.30 -2.64 -12.61
C LEU A 16 11.08 -4.15 -12.73
N ASN A 17 9.89 -4.57 -13.21
CA ASN A 17 9.51 -5.97 -13.38
C ASN A 17 9.89 -6.83 -12.16
N PRO A 18 9.35 -6.49 -10.97
CA PRO A 18 9.81 -7.04 -9.70
C PRO A 18 9.50 -8.53 -9.60
N LYS A 19 10.38 -9.27 -8.92
CA LYS A 19 10.12 -10.66 -8.51
C LYS A 19 9.59 -10.66 -7.09
N LEU A 20 8.28 -10.49 -6.96
CA LEU A 20 7.63 -10.44 -5.65
C LEU A 20 7.62 -11.82 -4.99
N ASP A 21 7.87 -11.84 -3.68
CA ASP A 21 7.60 -13.00 -2.85
C ASP A 21 6.09 -13.09 -2.59
N LEU A 22 5.49 -14.15 -3.12
CA LEU A 22 4.05 -14.43 -3.04
C LEU A 22 3.72 -15.49 -1.97
N THR A 23 4.69 -15.96 -1.19
CA THR A 23 4.51 -17.11 -0.28
C THR A 23 3.54 -16.84 0.87
N ALA A 24 3.39 -15.57 1.27
CA ALA A 24 2.48 -15.14 2.34
C ALA A 24 1.08 -14.70 1.83
N ILE A 25 0.78 -14.91 0.55
CA ILE A 25 -0.42 -14.36 -0.09
C ILE A 25 -1.67 -15.23 0.14
N ILE A 26 -2.77 -14.54 0.44
CA ILE A 26 -4.13 -15.07 0.34
C ILE A 26 -4.46 -15.28 -1.15
N SER A 27 -4.87 -16.48 -1.55
CA SER A 27 -5.33 -16.72 -2.94
C SER A 27 -6.51 -15.80 -3.26
N VAL A 28 -6.33 -14.90 -4.24
CA VAL A 28 -7.38 -14.01 -4.73
C VAL A 28 -7.67 -14.35 -6.18
N ASP A 29 -8.90 -14.78 -6.46
CA ASP A 29 -9.35 -15.18 -7.80
C ASP A 29 -9.85 -14.00 -8.64
N ASP A 30 -9.86 -12.79 -8.08
CA ASP A 30 -10.22 -11.55 -8.77
C ASP A 30 -8.98 -10.82 -9.28
N GLU A 31 -8.95 -10.54 -10.59
CA GLU A 31 -7.81 -9.91 -11.25
C GLU A 31 -7.52 -8.50 -10.71
N GLU A 32 -8.56 -7.72 -10.39
CA GLU A 32 -8.38 -6.36 -9.89
C GLU A 32 -7.85 -6.36 -8.46
N ILE A 33 -8.41 -7.18 -7.58
CA ILE A 33 -7.95 -7.30 -6.19
C ILE A 33 -6.54 -7.92 -6.16
N SER A 34 -6.25 -8.88 -7.02
CA SER A 34 -4.89 -9.45 -7.19
C SER A 34 -3.89 -8.39 -7.63
N ARG A 35 -4.27 -7.51 -8.56
CA ARG A 35 -3.43 -6.37 -8.96
C ARG A 35 -3.19 -5.39 -7.82
N LEU A 36 -4.21 -5.08 -7.02
CA LEU A 36 -4.06 -4.22 -5.83
C LEU A 36 -3.11 -4.85 -4.81
N LEU A 37 -3.19 -6.16 -4.59
CA LEU A 37 -2.24 -6.86 -3.74
C LEU A 37 -0.80 -6.79 -4.29
N ASN A 38 -0.61 -6.93 -5.60
CA ASN A 38 0.72 -6.81 -6.19
C ASN A 38 1.31 -5.41 -5.97
N TYR A 39 0.49 -4.37 -6.01
CA TYR A 39 0.94 -3.01 -5.67
C TYR A 39 1.39 -2.89 -4.21
N THR A 40 0.64 -3.45 -3.26
CA THR A 40 1.02 -3.38 -1.84
C THR A 40 2.34 -4.10 -1.61
N LEU A 41 2.51 -5.29 -2.18
CA LEU A 41 3.73 -6.08 -2.07
C LEU A 41 4.91 -5.41 -2.76
N PHE A 42 4.70 -4.79 -3.92
CA PHE A 42 5.73 -4.05 -4.61
C PHE A 42 6.24 -2.86 -3.79
N LEU A 43 5.33 -2.10 -3.19
CA LEU A 43 5.70 -0.97 -2.33
C LEU A 43 6.41 -1.42 -1.05
N GLU A 44 6.09 -2.62 -0.53
CA GLU A 44 6.72 -3.20 0.66
C GLU A 44 8.11 -3.78 0.35
N GLN A 45 8.24 -4.54 -0.73
CA GLN A 45 9.43 -5.35 -1.02
C GLN A 45 10.47 -4.64 -1.87
N CYS A 46 10.11 -3.57 -2.59
CA CYS A 46 10.99 -2.90 -3.55
C CYS A 46 11.25 -1.42 -3.22
N VAL A 47 11.27 -1.07 -1.93
CA VAL A 47 11.46 0.32 -1.47
C VAL A 47 12.75 0.92 -2.04
N GLU A 48 13.87 0.21 -1.92
CA GLU A 48 15.18 0.72 -2.39
C GLU A 48 15.21 0.90 -3.91
N GLU A 49 14.65 -0.04 -4.68
CA GLU A 49 14.57 0.06 -6.13
C GLU A 49 13.71 1.23 -6.56
N ILE A 50 12.56 1.47 -5.89
CA ILE A 50 11.68 2.60 -6.18
C ILE A 50 12.40 3.92 -5.89
N VAL A 51 13.06 4.06 -4.73
CA VAL A 51 13.81 5.28 -4.39
C VAL A 51 14.94 5.53 -5.39
N ASN A 52 15.66 4.49 -5.82
CA ASN A 52 16.80 4.63 -6.74
C ASN A 52 16.38 4.88 -8.19
N SER A 53 15.15 4.53 -8.58
CA SER A 53 14.65 4.63 -9.96
C SER A 53 13.65 5.77 -10.18
N SER A 54 13.27 6.51 -9.13
CA SER A 54 12.24 7.55 -9.20
C SER A 54 12.62 8.79 -8.38
N SER A 55 11.77 9.83 -8.44
CA SER A 55 11.90 11.01 -7.57
C SER A 55 11.09 10.88 -6.27
N PHE A 56 10.51 9.72 -5.99
CA PHE A 56 9.73 9.50 -4.78
C PHE A 56 10.64 9.31 -3.58
N THR A 57 10.29 9.95 -2.46
CA THR A 57 11.02 9.82 -1.20
C THR A 57 10.56 8.58 -0.45
N HIS A 58 11.36 8.14 0.52
CA HIS A 58 10.96 7.10 1.47
C HIS A 58 9.62 7.41 2.14
N GLU A 59 9.43 8.65 2.59
CA GLU A 59 8.17 9.13 3.16
C GLU A 59 6.98 8.94 2.20
N THR A 60 7.12 9.32 0.92
CA THR A 60 6.09 9.11 -0.09
C THR A 60 5.74 7.63 -0.24
N ILE A 61 6.74 6.74 -0.18
CA ILE A 61 6.55 5.29 -0.28
C ILE A 61 5.79 4.77 0.94
N LEU A 62 6.14 5.18 2.16
CA LEU A 62 5.45 4.77 3.39
C LEU A 62 3.96 5.14 3.37
N TYR A 63 3.62 6.38 2.99
CA TYR A 63 2.21 6.76 2.83
C TYR A 63 1.51 6.02 1.70
N SER A 64 2.25 5.67 0.64
CA SER A 64 1.71 4.87 -0.46
C SER A 64 1.43 3.44 -0.04
N GLN A 65 2.32 2.80 0.73
CA GLN A 65 2.09 1.47 1.31
C GLN A 65 0.78 1.47 2.10
N TYR A 66 0.64 2.45 2.99
CA TYR A 66 -0.56 2.61 3.80
C TYR A 66 -1.83 2.78 2.95
N TYR A 67 -1.82 3.73 2.01
CA TYR A 67 -2.96 4.00 1.13
C TYR A 67 -3.38 2.77 0.31
N TRP A 68 -2.42 2.18 -0.41
CA TRP A 68 -2.70 1.07 -1.32
C TRP A 68 -3.14 -0.17 -0.56
N PHE A 69 -2.63 -0.38 0.66
CA PHE A 69 -3.08 -1.49 1.51
C PHE A 69 -4.49 -1.28 2.04
N VAL A 70 -4.83 -0.08 2.53
CA VAL A 70 -6.20 0.24 2.94
C VAL A 70 -7.16 0.08 1.76
N TYR A 71 -6.76 0.53 0.56
CA TYR A 71 -7.58 0.37 -0.64
C TYR A 71 -7.76 -1.10 -1.04
N PHE A 72 -6.69 -1.89 -1.05
CA PHE A 72 -6.74 -3.33 -1.27
C PHE A 72 -7.67 -4.02 -0.27
N LYS A 73 -7.44 -3.82 1.04
CA LYS A 73 -8.23 -4.41 2.13
C LYS A 73 -9.71 -4.13 1.96
N ASN A 74 -10.05 -2.87 1.69
CA ASN A 74 -11.42 -2.42 1.53
C ASN A 74 -12.12 -3.15 0.35
N ASN A 75 -11.45 -3.21 -0.81
CA ASN A 75 -11.99 -3.96 -1.96
C ASN A 75 -12.06 -5.47 -1.71
N TYR A 76 -11.10 -6.02 -0.95
CA TYR A 76 -11.13 -7.41 -0.52
C TYR A 76 -12.34 -7.68 0.40
N PHE A 77 -12.57 -6.84 1.42
CA PHE A 77 -13.70 -7.01 2.35
C PHE A 77 -15.06 -6.95 1.66
N LEU A 78 -15.21 -6.07 0.67
CA LEU A 78 -16.44 -5.99 -0.13
C LEU A 78 -16.77 -7.30 -0.85
N LYS A 79 -15.75 -8.02 -1.31
CA LYS A 79 -15.93 -9.20 -2.16
C LYS A 79 -15.90 -10.51 -1.37
N TYR A 80 -14.96 -10.62 -0.45
CA TYR A 80 -14.64 -11.87 0.25
C TYR A 80 -15.08 -11.87 1.72
N GLY A 81 -15.53 -10.72 2.23
CA GLY A 81 -15.90 -10.54 3.62
C GLY A 81 -14.73 -10.11 4.50
N TYR A 82 -15.06 -9.86 5.76
CA TYR A 82 -14.15 -9.31 6.76
C TYR A 82 -13.01 -10.29 7.12
N ASP A 83 -11.78 -9.76 7.22
CA ASP A 83 -10.60 -10.46 7.73
C ASP A 83 -9.89 -9.59 8.78
N ALA A 84 -9.90 -10.04 10.04
CA ALA A 84 -9.29 -9.32 11.15
C ALA A 84 -7.77 -9.14 10.99
N GLY A 85 -7.09 -10.09 10.34
CA GLY A 85 -5.64 -9.99 10.12
C GLY A 85 -5.27 -8.82 9.21
N MET A 86 -6.16 -8.42 8.30
CA MET A 86 -5.92 -7.22 7.49
C MET A 86 -6.11 -5.93 8.27
N ASP A 87 -6.98 -5.89 9.29
CA ASP A 87 -7.05 -4.73 10.19
C ASP A 87 -5.80 -4.63 11.07
N ASP A 88 -5.31 -5.76 11.59
CA ASP A 88 -4.05 -5.81 12.34
C ASP A 88 -2.88 -5.29 11.48
N GLN A 89 -2.84 -5.65 10.19
CA GLN A 89 -1.83 -5.13 9.27
C GLN A 89 -1.93 -3.61 9.05
N VAL A 90 -3.13 -3.02 9.05
CA VAL A 90 -3.26 -1.54 9.00
C VAL A 90 -2.62 -0.90 10.23
N ILE A 91 -2.78 -1.51 11.41
CA ILE A 91 -2.16 -1.02 12.65
C ILE A 91 -0.63 -1.08 12.53
N LEU A 92 -0.08 -2.20 12.06
CA LEU A 92 1.37 -2.35 11.85
C LEU A 92 1.94 -1.32 10.86
N LEU A 93 1.19 -0.96 9.81
CA LEU A 93 1.61 0.09 8.88
C LEU A 93 1.63 1.48 9.53
N ILE A 94 0.69 1.77 10.43
CA ILE A 94 0.69 3.01 11.22
C ILE A 94 1.87 3.02 12.19
N GLU A 95 2.12 1.91 12.89
CA GLU A 95 3.27 1.78 13.78
C GLU A 95 4.58 1.99 13.02
N ASN A 96 4.71 1.40 11.83
CA ASN A 96 5.87 1.60 10.96
C ASN A 96 6.03 3.06 10.52
N LEU A 97 4.94 3.74 10.12
CA LEU A 97 4.95 5.18 9.83
C LEU A 97 5.46 5.99 11.03
N THR A 98 4.96 5.70 12.24
CA THR A 98 5.40 6.40 13.46
C THR A 98 6.84 6.12 13.82
N TYR A 99 7.33 4.91 13.56
CA TYR A 99 8.71 4.54 13.81
C TYR A 99 9.68 5.23 12.84
N GLU A 100 9.35 5.20 11.55
CA GLU A 100 10.21 5.73 10.47
C GLU A 100 10.21 7.27 10.42
N LEU A 101 9.06 7.91 10.67
CA LEU A 101 8.91 9.36 10.55
C LEU A 101 8.91 10.10 11.90
N GLY A 102 8.71 9.39 13.02
CA GLY A 102 8.66 9.99 14.35
C GLY A 102 7.60 11.10 14.46
N ASP A 103 8.00 12.27 14.94
CA ASP A 103 7.12 13.44 15.10
C ASP A 103 6.69 14.08 13.75
N GLN A 104 7.21 13.60 12.62
CA GLN A 104 6.90 14.13 11.28
C GLN A 104 5.72 13.42 10.61
N VAL A 105 5.03 12.50 11.30
CA VAL A 105 3.83 11.85 10.76
C VAL A 105 2.74 12.88 10.49
N ASP A 106 2.25 12.89 9.26
CA ASP A 106 1.12 13.67 8.79
C ASP A 106 -0.19 12.92 9.10
N TRP A 107 -0.69 13.15 10.31
CA TRP A 107 -1.95 12.56 10.77
C TRP A 107 -3.15 13.05 9.97
N GLU A 108 -3.11 14.27 9.44
CA GLU A 108 -4.18 14.81 8.58
C GLU A 108 -4.26 14.03 7.27
N LEU A 109 -3.12 13.66 6.70
CA LEU A 109 -3.06 12.79 5.53
C LEU A 109 -3.62 11.40 5.81
N ILE A 110 -3.25 10.77 6.93
CA ILE A 110 -3.79 9.45 7.32
C ILE A 110 -5.32 9.51 7.47
N GLU A 111 -5.84 10.52 8.17
CA GLU A 111 -7.28 10.71 8.33
C GLU A 111 -7.98 10.93 6.99
N LYS A 112 -7.36 11.73 6.10
CA LYS A 112 -7.88 11.98 4.76
C LYS A 112 -7.97 10.68 3.95
N ILE A 113 -6.95 9.84 3.98
CA ILE A 113 -6.94 8.53 3.31
C ILE A 113 -8.12 7.69 3.80
N HIS A 114 -8.30 7.59 5.12
CA HIS A 114 -9.44 6.85 5.68
C HIS A 114 -10.79 7.40 5.24
N ASN A 115 -10.95 8.72 5.19
CA ASN A 115 -12.21 9.35 4.79
C ASN A 115 -12.48 9.18 3.28
N GLU A 116 -11.46 9.23 2.43
CA GLU A 116 -11.58 8.99 0.99
C GLU A 116 -11.89 7.53 0.66
N LEU A 117 -11.28 6.60 1.41
CA LEU A 117 -11.41 5.16 1.16
C LEU A 117 -12.54 4.51 1.95
N LYS A 118 -13.30 5.27 2.75
CA LYS A 118 -14.49 4.76 3.46
C LYS A 118 -15.45 4.16 2.45
N ILE A 119 -15.66 2.86 2.58
CA ILE A 119 -16.71 2.17 1.84
C ILE A 119 -18.02 2.43 2.58
N ASN A 120 -19.01 2.97 1.86
CA ASN A 120 -20.39 3.11 2.33
C ASN A 120 -21.17 1.80 2.15
#